data_AF-A0A0M1JF31-F1
#
_entry.id   AF-A0A0M1JF31-F1
#
_cell.length_a   1.000
_cell.length_b   1.000
_cell.length_c   1.000
_cell.angle_alpha   90.00
_cell.angle_beta   90.00
_cell.angle_gamma   90.00
#
_symmetry.space_group_name_H-M   'P 1'
#
loop_
_entity.id
_entity.type
_entity.pdbx_description
1 polymer ?
#
loop_
_entity_poly.entity_id
_entity_poly.type
_entity_poly.pdbx_seq_one_letter_code
_entity_poly.pdbx_strand_id
1 'polypeptide(L)' 'MAIQGNLDPAVLYTSPQTIRSAVSTVLKSYGSGTGHVFNLGHGVAQHVDPENITVLVDAVHELSISYH' A
#
# COMPACT_ATOMS: atom_id res chain seq x y z
N MET A 1 -11.09 8.98 14.95
CA MET A 1 -10.32 7.75 15.22
C MET A 1 -9.58 7.40 13.95
N ALA A 2 -8.29 7.08 14.02
CA ALA A 2 -7.52 6.67 12.86
C ALA A 2 -7.55 5.13 12.72
N ILE A 3 -7.37 4.62 11.50
CA ILE A 3 -7.24 3.20 11.20
C ILE A 3 -5.90 2.92 10.51
N GLN A 4 -5.35 1.73 10.73
CA GLN A 4 -4.10 1.28 10.11
C GLN A 4 -4.32 -0.01 9.30
N GLY A 5 -3.74 -0.10 8.11
CA GLY A 5 -3.81 -1.30 7.26
C GLY A 5 -4.18 -1.01 5.80
N ASN A 6 -4.55 -2.01 5.00
CA ASN A 6 -4.72 -3.44 5.31
C ASN A 6 -4.21 -4.37 4.18
N LEU A 7 -3.19 -3.94 3.43
CA LEU A 7 -2.75 -4.63 2.23
C LEU A 7 -2.17 -6.02 2.53
N ASP A 8 -2.55 -7.03 1.75
CA ASP A 8 -1.96 -8.37 1.85
C ASP A 8 -0.48 -8.34 1.42
N PRO A 9 0.49 -8.74 2.28
CA PRO A 9 1.91 -8.76 1.94
C PRO A 9 2.25 -9.69 0.78
N ALA A 10 1.39 -10.65 0.42
CA ALA A 10 1.60 -11.50 -0.75
C ALA A 10 1.73 -10.70 -2.06
N VAL A 11 1.18 -9.49 -2.11
CA VAL A 11 1.31 -8.62 -3.30
C VAL A 11 2.75 -8.23 -3.60
N LEU A 12 3.64 -8.26 -2.61
CA LEU A 12 5.06 -7.89 -2.77
C LEU A 12 5.86 -8.95 -3.54
N TYR A 13 5.25 -10.08 -3.91
CA TYR A 13 5.83 -11.10 -4.80
C TYR A 13 5.36 -10.95 -6.26
N THR A 14 4.59 -9.92 -6.56
CA THR A 14 4.00 -9.69 -7.89
C THR A 14 4.75 -8.60 -8.65
N SER A 15 4.26 -8.24 -9.84
CA SER A 15 4.86 -7.17 -10.64
C SER A 15 4.66 -5.79 -10.01
N PRO A 16 5.55 -4.82 -10.27
CA PRO A 16 5.40 -3.43 -9.82
C PRO A 16 4.03 -2.81 -10.16
N GLN A 17 3.49 -3.13 -11.34
CA GLN A 17 2.17 -2.65 -11.77
C GLN A 17 1.04 -3.22 -10.89
N THR A 18 1.16 -4.47 -10.46
CA THR A 18 0.19 -5.12 -9.57
C THR A 18 0.24 -4.52 -8.18
N ILE A 19 1.45 -4.27 -7.65
CA ILE A 19 1.65 -3.59 -6.36
C ILE A 19 0.96 -2.21 -6.37
N ARG A 20 1.22 -1.38 -7.39
CA ARG A 20 0.59 -0.06 -7.53
C ARG A 20 -0.92 -0.14 -7.63
N SER A 21 -1.44 -1.11 -8.38
CA SER A 21 -2.89 -1.33 -8.53
C SER A 21 -3.56 -1.73 -7.20
N ALA A 22 -2.88 -2.56 -6.40
CA ALA A 22 -3.38 -2.96 -5.09
C ALA A 22 -3.37 -1.79 -4.08
N VAL A 23 -2.30 -0.97 -4.08
CA VAL A 23 -2.26 0.28 -3.30
C VAL A 23 -3.42 1.20 -3.67
N SER A 24 -3.62 1.43 -4.97
CA SER A 24 -4.74 2.24 -5.48
C SER A 24 -6.09 1.73 -4.97
N THR A 25 -6.28 0.41 -4.96
CA THR A 25 -7.52 -0.24 -4.49
C THR A 25 -7.76 0.00 -3.00
N VAL A 26 -6.72 -0.11 -2.17
CA VAL A 26 -6.83 0.12 -0.71
C VAL A 26 -7.07 1.60 -0.40
N LEU A 27 -6.38 2.53 -1.07
CA LEU A 27 -6.61 3.96 -0.89
C LEU A 27 -8.04 4.34 -1.31
N LYS A 28 -8.51 3.79 -2.43
CA LYS A 28 -9.89 4.01 -2.91
C LYS A 28 -10.94 3.46 -1.95
N SER A 29 -10.68 2.33 -1.29
CA SER A 29 -11.63 1.75 -0.34
C SER A 29 -11.72 2.55 0.95
N TYR A 30 -10.64 3.22 1.37
CA TYR A 30 -10.68 4.19 2.45
C TYR A 30 -11.44 5.47 2.05
N GLY A 31 -11.11 6.03 0.88
CA GLY A 31 -11.69 7.27 0.38
C GLY A 31 -10.94 8.52 0.83
N SER A 32 -11.59 9.68 0.72
CA SER A 32 -10.97 10.98 1.01
C SER A 32 -11.04 11.34 2.50
N GLY A 33 -10.04 12.08 2.97
CA GLY A 33 -9.96 12.61 4.33
C GLY A 33 -8.77 12.06 5.11
N THR A 34 -8.65 12.48 6.37
CA THR A 34 -7.51 12.12 7.22
C THR A 34 -7.81 10.89 8.07
N GLY A 35 -6.77 10.27 8.64
CA GLY A 35 -6.93 9.17 9.60
C GLY A 35 -6.65 7.77 9.06
N HIS A 36 -6.13 7.64 7.84
CA HIS A 36 -5.61 6.37 7.33
C HIS A 36 -4.09 6.33 7.44
N VAL A 37 -3.58 5.35 8.18
CA VAL A 37 -2.18 4.96 8.14
C VAL A 37 -2.09 3.71 7.26
N PHE A 38 -1.63 3.86 6.02
CA PHE A 38 -1.44 2.72 5.15
C PHE A 38 -0.44 1.74 5.77
N ASN A 39 -0.78 0.46 5.80
CA ASN A 39 0.14 -0.58 6.26
C ASN A 39 -0.24 -1.92 5.63
N LEU A 40 0.67 -2.88 5.73
CA LEU A 40 0.38 -4.28 5.45
C LEU A 40 -0.50 -4.86 6.56
N GLY A 41 -1.27 -5.90 6.22
CA GLY A 41 -2.07 -6.65 7.21
C GLY A 41 -1.23 -7.54 8.12
N HIS A 42 -0.01 -7.90 7.69
CA HIS A 42 0.96 -8.71 8.42
C HIS A 42 2.39 -8.26 8.08
N GLY A 43 3.39 -8.77 8.79
CA GLY A 43 4.80 -8.44 8.54
C GLY A 43 5.29 -8.87 7.15
N VAL A 44 6.28 -8.14 6.63
CA VAL A 44 6.98 -8.48 5.38
C VAL A 44 7.78 -9.77 5.59
N ALA A 45 7.69 -10.70 4.63
CA ALA A 45 8.50 -11.91 4.65
C ALA A 45 9.94 -11.63 4.16
N GLN A 46 10.91 -12.32 4.76
CA GLN A 46 12.36 -12.07 4.58
C GLN A 46 12.89 -12.14 3.14
N HIS A 47 12.14 -12.78 2.22
CA HIS A 47 12.55 -13.01 0.83
C HIS A 47 11.89 -12.05 -0.16
N VAL A 48 11.18 -11.03 0.32
CA VAL A 48 10.63 -9.99 -0.56
C VAL A 48 11.78 -9.20 -1.19
N ASP A 49 11.69 -8.95 -2.49
CA ASP A 49 12.62 -8.06 -3.19
C ASP A 49 12.49 -6.63 -2.62
N PRO A 50 13.56 -6.03 -2.10
CA PRO A 50 13.53 -4.65 -1.59
C PRO A 50 13.01 -3.64 -2.61
N GLU A 51 13.21 -3.87 -3.92
CA GLU A 51 12.68 -2.99 -4.97
C GLU A 51 11.15 -2.95 -4.97
N ASN A 52 10.50 -4.09 -4.68
CA ASN A 52 9.04 -4.14 -4.55
C ASN A 52 8.53 -3.38 -3.31
N ILE A 53 9.35 -3.28 -2.26
CA ILE A 53 9.03 -2.44 -1.09
C ILE A 53 9.12 -0.96 -1.47
N THR A 54 10.16 -0.57 -2.22
CA THR A 54 10.29 0.80 -2.74
C THR A 54 9.09 1.17 -3.61
N VAL A 55 8.70 0.31 -4.55
CA VAL A 55 7.50 0.51 -5.39
C VAL A 55 6.24 0.69 -4.55
N LEU A 56 6.06 -0.11 -3.49
CA LEU A 56 4.92 0.03 -2.58
C LEU A 56 4.89 1.41 -1.91
N VAL A 57 6.00 1.82 -1.30
CA VAL A 57 6.10 3.08 -0.55
C VAL A 57 5.87 4.27 -1.48
N ASP A 58 6.51 4.28 -2.64
CA ASP A 58 6.36 5.35 -3.63
C ASP A 58 4.91 5.44 -4.12
N ALA A 59 4.26 4.31 -4.38
CA ALA A 59 2.86 4.26 -4.80
C ALA A 59 1.92 4.84 -3.74
N VAL A 60 2.16 4.55 -2.45
CA VAL A 60 1.35 5.08 -1.35
C VAL A 60 1.48 6.60 -1.29
N HIS A 61 2.70 7.15 -1.35
CA HIS A 61 2.91 8.59 -1.32
C HIS A 61 2.33 9.30 -2.55
N GLU A 62 2.54 8.75 -3.75
CA GLU A 62 2.07 9.36 -5.00
C GLU A 62 0.54 9.33 -5.11
N LEU A 63 -0.09 8.17 -4.86
CA LEU A 63 -1.51 7.96 -5.14
C LEU A 63 -2.42 8.48 -4.01
N SER A 64 -1.91 8.65 -2.78
CA SER A 64 -2.69 9.17 -1.65
C SER A 64 -2.94 10.68 -1.72
N ILE A 65 -2.15 11.43 -2.51
CA ILE A 65 -2.28 12.89 -2.66
C ILE A 65 -3.69 13.26 -3.11
N SER A 66 -4.30 12.51 -4.04
CA SER A 66 -5.64 12.83 -4.55
C SER A 66 -6.78 12.62 -3.55
N TYR A 67 -6.51 12.04 -2.38
CA TYR A 67 -7.49 11.79 -1.32
C TYR A 67 -7.44 12.84 -0.19
N HIS A 68 -6.54 13.82 -0.30
CA HIS A 68 -6.32 14.90 0.67
C HIS A 68 -6.30 16.27 0.00
#